data_AF-A0A0D0DG63-F1
#
_entry.id   AF-A0A0D0DG63-F1
#
_cell.length_a   1.000
_cell.length_b   1.000
_cell.length_c   1.000
_cell.angle_alpha   90.00
_cell.angle_beta   90.00
_cell.angle_gamma   90.00
#
_symmetry.space_group_name_H-M   'P 1'
#
loop_
_entity.id
_entity.type
_entity.pdbx_description
1 polymer ?
#
loop_
_entity_poly.entity_id
_entity_poly.type
_entity_poly.pdbx_seq_one_letter_code
_entity_poly.pdbx_strand_id
1 'polypeptide(L)'
;VHIIVDFYFYFKDSILGVLHSRRESRSWILPYRHFIATHLLPCGEVDGPLYKFTRSSEIGPATDDLTKVIHAFAHFMLIYTSGFLLLSDLQGLYDARCVMCLFDPQGHTYVSTGLV
;
A
#
# COMPACT_ATOMS: atom_id res chain seq x y z
N VAL A 1 3.31 29.81 2.86
CA VAL A 1 4.19 28.92 2.06
C VAL A 1 3.51 27.57 2.04
N HIS A 2 2.98 27.12 0.90
CA HIS A 2 2.41 25.78 0.81
C HIS A 2 3.57 24.78 0.69
N ILE A 3 3.73 23.94 1.69
CA ILE A 3 4.67 22.82 1.63
C ILE A 3 4.01 21.78 0.73
N ILE A 4 4.62 21.51 -0.42
CA ILE A 4 4.21 20.37 -1.25
C ILE A 4 4.78 19.13 -0.56
N VAL A 5 3.90 18.24 -0.11
CA VAL A 5 4.30 17.00 0.54
C VAL A 5 4.27 15.89 -0.49
N ASP A 6 5.45 15.39 -0.87
CA ASP A 6 5.60 14.34 -1.87
C ASP A 6 5.44 12.94 -1.25
N PHE A 7 4.73 12.06 -1.96
CA PHE A 7 4.64 10.65 -1.64
C PHE A 7 4.58 9.78 -2.91
N TYR A 8 4.92 8.51 -2.80
CA TYR A 8 4.84 7.55 -3.91
C TYR A 8 4.59 6.12 -3.41
N PHE A 9 4.15 5.22 -4.29
CA PHE A 9 4.02 3.81 -3.97
C PHE A 9 5.27 3.02 -4.31
N TYR A 10 5.67 2.13 -3.39
CA TYR A 10 6.88 1.34 -3.51
C TYR A 10 6.73 0.10 -4.38
N PHE A 11 6.61 0.31 -5.69
CA PHE A 11 6.54 -0.78 -6.67
C PHE A 11 7.74 -0.86 -7.62
N LYS A 12 8.62 0.16 -7.58
CA LYS A 12 9.81 0.19 -8.44
C LYS A 12 10.72 -0.98 -8.08
N ASP A 13 11.21 -1.67 -9.11
CA ASP A 13 12.11 -2.82 -8.98
C ASP A 13 11.51 -4.01 -8.19
N SER A 14 10.17 -4.07 -8.11
CA SER A 14 9.48 -5.22 -7.53
C SER A 14 9.66 -6.49 -8.38
N ILE A 15 9.82 -7.62 -7.70
CA ILE A 15 10.06 -8.93 -8.31
C ILE A 15 8.78 -9.73 -8.24
N LEU A 16 8.28 -10.19 -9.39
CA LEU A 16 7.26 -11.24 -9.46
C LEU A 16 7.95 -12.61 -9.49
N GLY A 17 7.87 -13.35 -8.39
CA GLY A 17 8.53 -14.64 -8.21
C GLY A 17 7.56 -15.82 -8.23
N VAL A 18 8.09 -17.02 -8.48
CA VAL A 18 7.36 -18.29 -8.44
C VAL A 18 8.13 -19.31 -7.61
N LEU A 19 7.47 -19.93 -6.63
CA LEU A 19 8.03 -21.01 -5.83
C LEU A 19 7.91 -22.34 -6.57
N HIS A 20 9.06 -22.96 -6.83
CA HIS A 20 9.14 -24.31 -7.37
C HIS A 20 9.20 -25.32 -6.22
N SER A 21 8.23 -26.24 -6.16
CA SER A 21 8.27 -27.34 -5.20
C SER A 21 9.39 -28.30 -5.57
N ARG A 22 10.33 -28.55 -4.64
CA ARG A 22 11.36 -29.55 -4.80
C ARG A 22 10.79 -30.90 -4.34
N ARG A 23 10.88 -31.94 -5.18
CA ARG A 23 10.31 -33.28 -4.93
C ARG A 23 10.75 -33.94 -3.60
N GLU A 24 11.81 -33.45 -2.97
CA GLU A 24 12.42 -34.03 -1.75
C GLU A 24 11.97 -33.32 -0.45
N SER A 25 11.34 -32.16 -0.51
CA SER A 25 10.90 -31.44 0.69
C SER A 25 9.52 -31.93 1.13
N ARG A 26 9.43 -32.60 2.29
CA ARG A 26 8.17 -32.92 3.00
C ARG A 26 7.41 -31.68 3.51
N SER A 27 7.79 -30.48 3.06
CA SER A 27 7.16 -29.22 3.45
C SER A 27 5.84 -29.05 2.71
N TRP A 28 4.83 -28.64 3.45
CA TRP A 28 3.47 -28.39 2.99
C TRP A 28 3.47 -27.46 1.77
N ILE A 29 2.62 -27.77 0.79
CA ILE A 29 2.43 -26.95 -0.41
C ILE A 29 1.86 -25.61 0.08
N LEU A 30 2.62 -24.52 -0.10
CA LEU A 30 2.09 -23.18 0.14
C LEU A 30 0.86 -22.97 -0.76
N PRO A 31 -0.24 -22.42 -0.23
CA PRO A 31 -1.49 -22.24 -0.97
C PRO A 31 -1.31 -21.37 -2.21
N TYR A 32 -0.30 -20.49 -2.20
CA TYR A 32 0.06 -19.62 -3.32
C TYR A 32 1.53 -19.79 -3.67
N ARG A 33 1.82 -20.00 -4.96
CA ARG A 33 3.19 -20.17 -5.48
C ARG A 33 3.77 -18.88 -6.05
N HIS A 34 2.91 -17.95 -6.46
CA HIS A 34 3.33 -16.67 -7.00
C HIS A 34 3.43 -15.67 -5.84
N PHE A 35 4.47 -14.84 -5.86
CA PHE A 35 4.67 -13.79 -4.86
C PHE A 35 5.22 -12.54 -5.51
N ILE A 36 4.93 -11.39 -4.89
CA ILE A 36 5.59 -10.13 -5.21
C ILE A 36 6.55 -9.83 -4.07
N ALA A 37 7.79 -9.49 -4.38
CA ALA A 37 8.76 -8.98 -3.42
C ALA A 37 9.11 -7.54 -3.79
N THR A 38 8.98 -6.62 -2.85
CA THR A 38 9.47 -5.25 -2.97
C THR A 38 10.80 -5.13 -2.25
N HIS A 39 11.57 -4.08 -2.56
CA HIS A 39 12.80 -3.80 -1.81
C HIS A 39 12.48 -3.58 -0.32
N LEU A 40 13.43 -3.94 0.55
CA LEU A 40 13.27 -3.67 1.97
C LEU A 40 13.43 -2.16 2.20
N LEU A 41 12.40 -1.54 2.78
CA LEU A 41 12.46 -0.17 3.22
C LEU A 41 13.26 -0.05 4.53
N PRO A 42 13.93 1.09 4.81
CA PRO A 42 14.65 1.30 6.08
C PRO A 42 13.73 1.07 7.28
N CYS A 43 14.07 0.13 8.16
CA CYS A 43 13.20 -0.31 9.27
C CYS A 43 13.97 -0.71 10.54
N GLY A 44 15.18 -0.18 10.73
CA GLY A 44 15.96 -0.35 11.96
C GLY A 44 15.53 0.58 13.09
N GLU A 45 16.09 0.39 14.28
CA GLU A 45 15.77 1.20 15.49
C GLU A 45 16.08 2.70 15.32
N VAL A 46 16.96 3.04 14.39
CA VAL A 46 17.35 4.41 14.05
C VAL A 46 16.51 5.02 12.92
N ASP A 47 15.72 4.19 12.23
CA ASP A 47 14.87 4.63 11.13
C ASP A 47 13.55 5.21 11.66
N GLY A 48 12.91 6.07 10.86
CA GLY A 48 11.66 6.71 11.23
C GLY A 48 10.52 5.71 11.48
N PRO A 49 9.48 6.09 12.24
CA PRO A 49 8.37 5.19 12.52
C PRO A 49 7.58 4.86 11.25
N LEU A 50 6.91 3.71 11.27
CA LEU A 50 5.88 3.38 10.29
C LEU A 50 4.63 4.22 10.58
N TYR A 51 4.10 4.86 9.55
CA TYR A 51 2.89 5.66 9.59
C TYR A 51 1.71 4.87 9.03
N LYS A 52 0.58 4.89 9.76
CA LYS A 52 -0.70 4.33 9.32
C LYS A 52 -1.66 5.50 9.10
N PHE A 53 -1.99 5.81 7.85
CA PHE A 53 -2.81 6.97 7.49
C PHE A 53 -4.29 6.62 7.40
N THR A 54 -4.62 5.42 6.94
CA THR A 54 -5.98 4.88 6.96
C THR A 54 -5.95 3.42 7.42
N ARG A 55 -7.08 2.91 7.89
CA ARG A 55 -7.29 1.48 8.13
C ARG A 55 -8.16 0.88 7.04
N SER A 56 -8.27 -0.45 7.04
CA SER A 56 -9.14 -1.20 6.11
C SER A 56 -10.60 -0.74 6.06
N SER A 57 -11.19 -0.35 7.20
CA SER A 57 -12.61 -0.01 7.32
C SER A 57 -12.89 1.41 7.81
N GLU A 58 -11.86 2.16 8.19
CA GLU A 58 -11.98 3.53 8.68
C GLU A 58 -10.84 4.39 8.11
N ILE A 59 -11.16 5.60 7.65
CA ILE A 59 -10.16 6.54 7.15
C ILE A 59 -9.38 7.17 8.32
N GLY A 60 -10.04 7.40 9.47
CA GLY A 60 -9.45 8.08 10.61
C GLY A 60 -9.33 9.60 10.42
N PRO A 61 -8.82 10.33 11.44
CA PRO A 61 -8.67 11.78 11.37
C PRO A 61 -7.46 12.22 10.53
N ALA A 62 -7.56 13.36 9.86
CA ALA A 62 -6.48 13.99 9.09
C ALA A 62 -5.99 15.29 9.77
N THR A 63 -5.20 15.16 10.82
CA THR A 63 -4.76 16.30 11.65
C THR A 63 -3.57 17.04 11.05
N ASP A 64 -2.63 16.33 10.44
CA ASP A 64 -1.45 16.88 9.77
C ASP A 64 -1.62 16.97 8.24
N ASP A 65 -0.79 17.77 7.59
CA ASP A 65 -0.91 18.05 6.15
C ASP A 65 -0.57 16.85 5.27
N LEU A 66 0.35 15.97 5.70
CA LEU A 66 0.66 14.75 4.96
C LEU A 66 -0.55 13.81 4.95
N THR A 67 -1.17 13.58 6.12
CA THR A 67 -2.37 12.74 6.22
C THR A 67 -3.53 13.31 5.40
N LYS A 68 -3.74 14.64 5.41
CA LYS A 68 -4.75 15.30 4.56
C LYS A 68 -4.51 15.05 3.07
N VAL A 69 -3.26 15.17 2.62
CA VAL A 69 -2.88 14.94 1.22
C VAL A 69 -3.11 13.47 0.83
N ILE A 70 -2.74 12.52 1.68
CA ILE A 70 -2.96 11.09 1.45
C ILE A 70 -4.45 10.74 1.41
N HIS A 71 -5.25 11.30 2.31
CA HIS A 71 -6.71 11.13 2.31
C HIS A 71 -7.34 11.75 1.06
N ALA A 72 -6.88 12.93 0.66
CA ALA A 72 -7.32 13.58 -0.57
C ALA A 72 -6.96 12.74 -1.81
N PHE A 73 -5.80 12.07 -1.83
CA PHE A 73 -5.43 11.14 -2.87
C PHE A 73 -6.35 9.89 -2.90
N ALA A 74 -6.67 9.30 -1.75
CA ALA A 74 -7.61 8.19 -1.67
C ALA A 74 -9.00 8.57 -2.23
N HIS A 75 -9.49 9.76 -1.86
CA HIS A 75 -10.73 10.32 -2.40
C HIS A 75 -10.64 10.60 -3.91
N PHE A 76 -9.53 11.18 -4.37
CA PHE A 76 -9.26 11.41 -5.79
C PHE A 76 -9.33 10.11 -6.58
N MET A 77 -8.72 9.02 -6.11
CA MET A 77 -8.75 7.71 -6.78
C MET A 77 -10.18 7.19 -6.93
N LEU A 78 -11.03 7.37 -5.93
CA LEU A 78 -12.44 7.00 -6.02
C LEU A 78 -13.17 7.79 -7.11
N ILE A 79 -12.98 9.12 -7.15
CA ILE A 79 -13.59 9.97 -8.19
C ILE A 79 -13.04 9.63 -9.58
N TYR A 80 -11.71 9.51 -9.69
CA TYR A 80 -11.00 9.22 -10.94
C TYR A 80 -11.45 7.90 -11.55
N THR A 81 -11.72 6.90 -10.71
CA THR A 81 -12.22 5.59 -11.15
C THR A 81 -13.75 5.53 -11.21
N SER A 82 -14.45 6.66 -11.16
CA SER A 82 -15.91 6.74 -11.23
C SER A 82 -16.61 5.86 -10.18
N GLY A 83 -16.06 5.81 -8.97
CA GLY A 83 -16.58 5.01 -7.86
C GLY A 83 -16.14 3.55 -7.84
N PHE A 84 -15.37 3.08 -8.83
CA PHE A 84 -14.99 1.67 -8.93
C PHE A 84 -13.98 1.23 -7.87
N LEU A 85 -12.96 2.04 -7.58
CA LEU A 85 -11.84 1.68 -6.71
C LEU A 85 -11.68 2.69 -5.58
N LEU A 86 -11.79 2.21 -4.34
CA LEU A 86 -11.38 2.94 -3.14
C LEU A 86 -10.09 2.35 -2.58
N LEU A 87 -9.06 3.17 -2.41
CA LEU A 87 -7.86 2.77 -1.68
C LEU A 87 -8.04 3.02 -0.18
N SER A 88 -7.70 2.01 0.63
CA SER A 88 -7.69 2.05 2.09
C SER A 88 -6.42 1.39 2.62
N ASP A 89 -6.29 1.33 3.94
CA ASP A 89 -5.12 0.77 4.61
C ASP A 89 -3.78 1.39 4.18
N LEU A 90 -3.81 2.69 3.84
CA LEU A 90 -2.66 3.43 3.36
C LEU A 90 -1.67 3.61 4.50
N GLN A 91 -0.47 3.09 4.29
CA GLN A 91 0.62 3.08 5.25
C GLN A 91 1.96 3.29 4.57
N GLY A 92 2.92 3.83 5.30
CA GLY A 92 4.21 4.19 4.73
C GLY A 92 5.28 4.53 5.74
N LEU A 93 6.47 4.81 5.22
CA LEU A 93 7.63 5.28 5.97
C LEU A 93 8.46 6.21 5.09
N TYR A 94 9.29 7.06 5.69
CA TYR A 94 10.14 7.96 4.94
C TYR A 94 11.33 7.23 4.32
N ASP A 95 11.58 7.43 3.04
CA ASP A 95 12.80 6.95 2.40
C ASP A 95 14.03 7.77 2.84
N ALA A 96 15.22 7.38 2.38
CA ALA A 96 16.47 8.07 2.71
C ALA A 96 16.55 9.53 2.19
N ARG A 97 15.59 9.97 1.37
CA ARG A 97 15.46 11.34 0.86
C ARG A 97 14.35 12.11 1.59
N CYS A 98 13.81 11.55 2.67
CA CYS A 98 12.68 12.09 3.42
C CYS A 98 11.39 12.23 2.60
N VAL A 99 11.17 11.34 1.62
CA VAL A 99 9.90 11.28 0.86
C VAL A 99 9.03 10.15 1.43
N MET A 100 7.74 10.41 1.61
CA MET A 100 6.81 9.41 2.15
C MET A 100 6.60 8.28 1.15
N CYS A 101 6.98 7.07 1.53
CA CYS A 101 6.91 5.88 0.71
C CYS A 101 5.75 5.00 1.17
N LEU A 102 4.68 4.93 0.38
CA LEU A 102 3.50 4.12 0.66
C LEU A 102 3.68 2.70 0.14
N PHE A 103 3.17 1.73 0.88
CA PHE A 103 3.21 0.32 0.49
C PHE A 103 1.99 -0.43 1.01
N ASP A 104 1.75 -1.60 0.39
CA ASP A 104 0.71 -2.56 0.77
C ASP A 104 -0.70 -1.93 0.95
N PRO A 105 -1.21 -1.17 -0.04
CA PRO A 105 -2.56 -0.62 0.05
C PRO A 105 -3.61 -1.73 -0.11
N GLN A 106 -4.75 -1.54 0.53
CA GLN A 106 -5.95 -2.34 0.26
C GLN A 106 -6.84 -1.62 -0.76
N GLY A 107 -7.24 -2.33 -1.81
CA GLY A 107 -8.20 -1.83 -2.81
C GLY A 107 -9.58 -2.45 -2.60
N HIS A 108 -10.59 -1.63 -2.31
CA HIS A 108 -11.99 -2.04 -2.34
C HIS A 108 -12.56 -1.74 -3.73
N THR A 109 -13.07 -2.77 -4.40
CA THR A 109 -13.73 -2.62 -5.69
C THR A 109 -15.23 -2.73 -5.54
N TYR A 110 -15.99 -1.79 -6.12
CA TYR A 110 -17.43 -1.95 -6.23
C TYR A 110 -17.75 -2.97 -7.33
N VAL A 111 -18.33 -4.10 -6.94
CA VAL A 111 -18.95 -5.03 -7.89
C VAL A 111 -20.42 -4.70 -7.93
N SER A 112 -20.91 -4.20 -9.07
CA SER A 112 -22.35 -4.13 -9.30
C SER A 112 -22.85 -5.57 -9.35
N THR A 113 -23.50 -6.03 -8.28
CA THR A 113 -24.35 -7.21 -8.35
C THR A 113 -25.52 -6.84 -9.23
N GLY A 114 -25.36 -7.00 -10.55
CA GLY A 114 -26.51 -7.17 -11.42
C GLY A 114 -27.35 -8.28 -10.81
N LEU A 115 -28.65 -8.03 -10.64
CA LEU A 115 -29.63 -9.07 -10.36
C LEU A 115 -29.30 -10.31 -11.20
N VAL A 116 -28.94 -11.39 -10.51
CA VAL A 116 -29.00 -12.75 -11.08
C VAL A 116 -30.46 -13.18 -11.05
#